data_AF-A0AAW9KRT2-F1
#
_entry.id   AF-A0AAW9KRT2-F1
#
_cell.length_a   1.000
_cell.length_b   1.000
_cell.length_c   1.000
_cell.angle_alpha   90.00
_cell.angle_beta   90.00
_cell.angle_gamma   90.00
#
_symmetry.space_group_name_H-M   'P 1'
#
loop_
_entity.id
_entity.type
_entity.pdbx_description
1 polymer ?
#
loop_
_entity_poly.entity_id
_entity_poly.type
_entity_poly.pdbx_seq_one_letter_code
_entity_poly.pdbx_strand_id
1 'polypeptide(L)' 'MSRLGRLLSVRTVAIVLAGLGVTVGGAFAAGVLGVPSVVAVENGFAGVSNETTTIETDLTVSNPNPVGGVSATPR' A
#
# COMPACT_ATOMS: atom_id res chain seq x y z
N MET A 1 34.78 -21.34 -17.31
CA MET A 1 34.08 -20.04 -17.47
C MET A 1 35.13 -18.94 -17.44
N SER A 2 35.32 -18.22 -18.55
CA SER A 2 36.32 -17.14 -18.64
C SER A 2 35.97 -16.03 -17.64
N ARG A 3 36.98 -15.53 -16.90
CA ARG A 3 36.80 -14.50 -15.86
C ARG A 3 36.05 -13.26 -16.38
N LEU A 4 36.18 -12.97 -17.67
CA LEU A 4 35.47 -11.92 -18.39
C LEU A 4 33.94 -12.11 -18.44
N GLY A 5 33.47 -13.33 -18.71
CA GLY A 5 32.03 -13.63 -18.72
C GLY A 5 31.40 -13.48 -17.34
N ARG A 6 32.14 -13.81 -16.28
CA ARG A 6 31.71 -13.61 -14.89
C ARG A 6 31.59 -12.12 -14.53
N LEU A 7 32.56 -11.30 -14.93
CA LEU A 7 32.56 -9.86 -14.71
C LEU A 7 31.39 -9.16 -15.41
N LEU A 8 31.12 -9.50 -16.68
CA LEU A 8 29.98 -8.95 -17.42
C LEU A 8 28.65 -9.35 -16.76
N SER A 9 28.51 -10.60 -16.33
CA SER A 9 27.31 -11.07 -15.64
C SER A 9 27.07 -10.32 -14.32
N VAL A 10 28.13 -10.12 -13.52
CA VAL A 10 28.04 -9.35 -12.26
C VAL A 10 27.64 -7.91 -12.53
N ARG A 11 28.22 -7.27 -13.55
CA ARG A 11 27.88 -5.89 -13.92
C ARG A 11 26.42 -5.76 -14.34
N THR A 12 25.92 -6.68 -15.16
CA THR A 12 24.51 -6.67 -15.58
C THR A 12 23.58 -6.83 -14.38
N VAL A 13 23.86 -7.78 -13.48
CA VAL A 13 23.08 -7.97 -12.25
C VAL A 13 23.09 -6.70 -11.38
N ALA A 14 24.26 -6.07 -11.20
CA ALA A 14 24.37 -4.84 -10.42
C ALA A 14 23.53 -3.70 -11.00
N ILE A 15 23.55 -3.51 -12.32
CA ILE A 15 22.75 -2.48 -13.00
C ILE A 15 21.26 -2.76 -12.84
N VAL A 16 20.83 -4.01 -13.02
CA VAL A 16 19.42 -4.40 -12.86
C VAL A 16 18.95 -4.14 -11.43
N LEU A 17 19.73 -4.53 -10.43
CA LEU A 17 19.39 -4.30 -9.02
C LEU A 17 19.36 -2.81 -8.66
N ALA A 18 20.32 -2.02 -9.16
CA ALA A 18 20.33 -0.57 -8.96
C ALA A 18 19.09 0.07 -9.60
N GLY A 19 18.75 -0.32 -10.83
CA GLY A 19 17.55 0.13 -11.52
C GLY A 19 16.27 -0.20 -10.75
N LEU A 20 16.12 -1.45 -10.30
CA LEU A 20 14.99 -1.87 -9.45
C LEU A 20 14.91 -1.05 -8.15
N GLY A 21 16.05 -0.84 -7.48
CA GLY A 21 16.12 -0.03 -6.26
C GLY A 21 15.67 1.41 -6.49
N VAL A 22 16.12 2.04 -7.58
CA VAL A 22 15.70 3.41 -7.95
C VAL A 22 14.20 3.45 -8.26
N THR A 23 13.67 2.48 -9.00
CA THR A 23 12.24 2.45 -9.35
C THR A 23 11.36 2.28 -8.12
N VAL A 24 11.68 1.32 -7.24
CA VAL A 24 10.91 1.07 -6.02
C VAL A 24 11.05 2.24 -5.04
N GLY A 25 12.27 2.74 -4.85
CA GLY A 25 12.53 3.90 -3.99
C GLY A 25 11.82 5.17 -4.49
N GLY A 26 11.82 5.40 -5.80
CA GLY A 26 11.10 6.51 -6.43
C GLY A 26 9.58 6.39 -6.26
N ALA A 27 9.01 5.19 -6.46
CA ALA A 27 7.59 4.95 -6.25
C ALA A 27 7.17 5.16 -4.78
N PHE A 28 8.01 4.74 -3.83
CA PHE A 28 7.79 5.01 -2.40
C PHE A 28 7.85 6.50 -2.09
N ALA A 29 8.90 7.20 -2.55
CA ALA A 29 9.06 8.63 -2.33
C ALA A 29 7.95 9.48 -2.98
N ALA A 30 7.42 9.04 -4.12
CA ALA A 30 6.27 9.66 -4.79
C ALA A 30 4.92 9.31 -4.16
N GLY A 31 4.87 8.40 -3.17
CA GLY A 31 3.64 7.97 -2.50
C GLY A 31 2.80 6.98 -3.29
N VAL A 32 3.33 6.39 -4.36
CA VAL A 32 2.68 5.32 -5.16
C VAL A 32 2.79 3.96 -4.47
N LEU A 33 3.79 3.77 -3.61
CA LEU A 33 3.94 2.61 -2.73
C LEU A 33 4.05 3.09 -1.30
N GLY A 34 3.38 2.42 -0.37
CA GLY A 34 3.37 2.85 1.03
C GLY A 34 2.60 1.92 1.94
N VAL A 35 2.13 2.43 3.07
CA VAL A 35 1.22 1.69 3.96
C VAL A 35 -0.18 2.29 3.87
N PRO A 36 -1.24 1.48 3.96
CA PRO A 36 -2.59 2.00 4.10
C PRO A 36 -2.74 2.86 5.35
N SER A 37 -3.59 3.87 5.30
CA SER A 37 -3.91 4.72 6.45
C SER A 37 -5.40 5.12 6.47
N VAL A 38 -5.94 5.30 7.67
CA VAL A 38 -7.28 5.86 7.85
C VAL A 38 -7.18 7.37 7.71
N VAL A 39 -7.99 7.96 6.84
CA VAL A 39 -7.99 9.39 6.55
C VAL A 39 -9.25 10.11 7.05
N ALA A 40 -10.33 9.38 7.32
CA ALA A 40 -11.54 9.91 7.96
C ALA A 40 -12.24 8.83 8.80
N VAL A 41 -12.91 9.28 9.87
CA VAL A 41 -13.65 8.43 10.81
C VAL A 41 -14.90 9.19 11.22
N GLU A 42 -16.04 8.77 10.68
CA GLU A 42 -17.34 9.38 10.98
C GLU A 42 -18.17 8.40 11.81
N ASN A 43 -18.82 8.93 12.86
CA ASN A 43 -19.71 8.15 13.71
C ASN A 43 -21.08 8.81 13.75
N GLY A 44 -22.12 8.00 13.60
CA GLY A 44 -23.51 8.45 13.64
C GLY A 44 -24.35 7.53 14.51
N PHE A 45 -25.33 8.12 15.18
CA PHE A 45 -26.42 7.33 15.75
C PHE A 45 -27.32 6.87 14.61
N ALA A 46 -27.63 5.57 14.59
CA ALA A 46 -28.61 4.99 13.68
C ALA A 46 -29.91 4.70 14.46
N GLY A 47 -30.14 3.44 14.82
CA GLY A 47 -31.29 3.04 15.64
C GLY A 47 -31.10 3.35 17.13
N VAL A 48 -32.07 4.04 17.74
CA VAL A 48 -32.12 4.27 19.20
C VAL A 48 -33.47 3.80 19.73
N SER A 49 -33.46 2.82 20.63
CA SER A 49 -34.62 2.33 21.39
C SER A 49 -34.38 2.44 22.90
N ASN A 50 -35.34 1.98 23.71
CA ASN A 50 -35.23 2.02 25.17
C ASN A 50 -34.19 1.02 25.72
N GLU A 51 -33.84 0.00 24.93
CA GLU A 51 -32.92 -1.07 25.33
C GLU A 51 -31.61 -1.07 24.54
N THR A 52 -31.56 -0.43 23.37
CA THR A 52 -30.41 -0.53 22.47
C THR A 52 -30.15 0.78 21.76
N THR A 53 -28.87 1.12 21.63
CA THR A 53 -28.40 2.22 20.79
C THR A 53 -27.38 1.66 19.80
N THR A 54 -27.66 1.82 18.52
CA THR A 54 -26.78 1.46 17.42
C THR A 54 -25.96 2.67 17.00
N ILE A 55 -24.65 2.49 16.92
CA ILE A 55 -23.71 3.46 16.36
C ILE A 55 -23.17 2.88 15.07
N GLU A 56 -23.28 3.63 13.98
CA GLU A 56 -22.63 3.33 12.71
C GLU A 56 -21.32 4.09 12.63
N THR A 57 -20.30 3.42 12.08
CA THR A 57 -18.96 3.97 11.91
C THR A 57 -18.54 3.80 10.46
N ASP A 58 -18.30 4.92 9.80
CA ASP A 58 -17.72 4.96 8.46
C ASP A 58 -16.22 5.26 8.55
N LEU A 59 -15.41 4.40 7.93
CA LEU A 59 -13.95 4.53 7.88
C LEU A 59 -13.49 4.71 6.44
N THR A 60 -12.92 5.89 6.14
CA THR A 60 -12.27 6.12 4.85
C THR A 60 -10.80 5.74 4.95
N VAL A 61 -10.37 4.79 4.11
CA VAL A 61 -8.98 4.31 4.07
C VAL A 61 -8.34 4.71 2.75
N SER A 62 -7.17 5.37 2.84
CA SER A 62 -6.29 5.60 1.70
C SER A 62 -5.24 4.49 1.66
N ASN A 63 -5.32 3.63 0.64
CA ASN A 63 -4.29 2.63 0.37
C ASN A 63 -3.56 3.00 -0.93
N PRO A 64 -2.33 3.53 -0.86
CA PRO A 64 -1.58 3.91 -2.05
C PRO A 64 -1.13 2.70 -2.89
N ASN A 65 -1.17 1.49 -2.32
CA ASN A 65 -0.59 0.32 -2.97
C ASN A 65 -1.45 -0.18 -4.14
N PRO A 66 -0.82 -0.57 -5.27
CA PRO A 66 -1.53 -1.01 -6.48
C PRO A 66 -2.19 -2.39 -6.35
N VAL A 67 -2.01 -3.08 -5.22
CA VAL A 67 -2.59 -4.39 -4.91
C VAL A 67 -3.19 -4.39 -3.50
N GLY A 68 -4.21 -5.23 -3.26
CA GLY A 68 -4.84 -5.35 -1.94
C GLY A 68 -5.85 -4.25 -1.64
N GLY A 69 -6.63 -3.82 -2.64
CA GLY A 69 -7.70 -2.83 -2.48
C GLY A 69 -8.60 -3.12 -1.27
N VAL A 70 -9.08 -2.06 -0.64
CA VAL A 70 -9.97 -2.14 0.52
C VAL A 70 -11.32 -2.67 0.03
N SER A 71 -11.63 -3.94 0.32
CA SER A 71 -13.01 -4.44 0.25
C SER A 71 -13.78 -3.88 1.45
N ALA A 72 -14.12 -2.59 1.40
CA ALA A 72 -15.15 -2.06 2.27
C ALA A 72 -16.47 -2.63 1.75
N THR A 73 -16.94 -3.68 2.40
CA THR A 73 -18.36 -4.05 2.33
C THR A 73 -18.87 -4.25 3.75
N PRO A 74 -19.25 -3.17 4.44
CA PRO A 74 -20.24 -3.24 5.49
C PRO A 74 -21.58 -2.74 4.92
N ARG A 75 -22.66 -3.48 5.19
CA ARG A 75 -24.04 -3.06 4.94
C ARG A 75 -24.61 -2.41 6.18
#